data_AF-A0A7K3ZST2-F1
#
_entry.id   AF-A0A7K3ZST2-F1
#
_cell.length_a   1.000
_cell.length_b   1.000
_cell.length_c   1.000
_cell.angle_alpha   90.00
_cell.angle_beta   90.00
_cell.angle_gamma   90.00
#
_symmetry.space_group_name_H-M   'P 1'
#
loop_
_entity.id
_entity.type
_entity.pdbx_description
1 polymer ?
#
loop_
_entity_poly.entity_id
_entity_poly.type
_entity_poly.pdbx_seq_one_letter_code
_entity_poly.pdbx_strand_id
1 'polypeptide(L)'
;MSQPHRHERSLSESLITALAWGGFLIIVGVVFGLTPGIGSAIGGLFSDLTGVTYPGVYGTIMLPAPANPAAHQTVYQAVFNFMLAIGVLEIVILAARLLVRSPVKRIAETVGNLIWWVGGAVAAYVYLMAGTISGWFTFWPMLIVLAGVSLIVQGVIRIVYRRL
;
A
#
# COMPACT_ATOMS: atom_id res chain seq x y z
N MET A 1 0.60 44.00 4.96
CA MET A 1 1.66 43.26 4.24
C MET A 1 1.21 41.82 4.04
N SER A 2 0.52 41.55 2.94
CA SER A 2 0.17 40.20 2.50
C SER A 2 1.45 39.53 1.97
N GLN A 3 1.77 38.35 2.50
CA GLN A 3 2.94 37.55 2.10
C GLN A 3 2.52 36.63 0.93
N PRO A 4 2.77 37.00 -0.35
CA PRO A 4 2.28 36.25 -1.52
C PRO A 4 2.77 34.79 -1.53
N HIS A 5 3.98 34.54 -1.04
CA HIS A 5 4.63 33.21 -1.06
C HIS A 5 3.98 32.14 -0.16
N ARG A 6 3.10 32.52 0.78
CA ARG A 6 2.39 31.56 1.65
C ARG A 6 1.13 31.02 0.98
N HIS A 7 0.48 31.83 0.15
CA HIS A 7 -0.76 31.48 -0.52
C HIS A 7 -0.51 30.54 -1.71
N GLU A 8 0.54 30.80 -2.51
CA GLU A 8 0.92 29.95 -3.65
C GLU A 8 1.36 28.53 -3.24
N ARG A 9 2.11 28.42 -2.13
CA ARG A 9 2.47 27.12 -1.54
C ARG A 9 1.23 26.36 -1.05
N SER A 10 0.29 27.06 -0.41
CA SER A 10 -0.97 26.46 0.03
C SER A 10 -1.78 25.89 -1.14
N LEU A 11 -1.86 26.62 -2.25
CA LEU A 11 -2.59 26.18 -3.44
C LEU A 11 -1.94 24.96 -4.08
N SER A 12 -0.62 24.97 -4.22
CA SER A 12 0.11 23.83 -4.80
C SER A 12 -0.03 22.57 -3.96
N GLU A 13 -0.01 22.70 -2.63
CA GLU A 13 -0.26 21.58 -1.72
C GLU A 13 -1.69 21.04 -1.81
N SER A 14 -2.68 21.91 -2.01
CA SER A 14 -4.06 21.50 -2.26
C SER A 14 -4.19 20.74 -3.58
N LEU A 15 -3.49 21.18 -4.64
CA LEU A 15 -3.46 20.50 -5.94
C LEU A 15 -2.80 19.12 -5.84
N ILE A 16 -1.68 19.00 -5.12
CA ILE A 16 -1.02 17.70 -4.88
C ILE A 16 -1.95 16.77 -4.09
N THR A 17 -2.69 17.31 -3.12
CA THR A 17 -3.66 16.53 -2.34
C THR A 17 -4.83 16.07 -3.21
N ALA A 18 -5.35 16.95 -4.08
CA ALA A 18 -6.39 16.62 -5.05
C ALA A 18 -5.92 15.56 -6.06
N LEU A 19 -4.67 15.67 -6.53
CA LEU A 19 -4.03 14.67 -7.40
C LEU A 19 -3.93 13.31 -6.70
N ALA A 20 -3.55 13.29 -5.42
CA ALA A 20 -3.47 12.04 -4.66
C ALA A 20 -4.83 11.35 -4.54
N TRP A 21 -5.88 12.10 -4.17
CA TRP A 21 -7.23 11.55 -4.07
C TRP A 21 -7.81 11.15 -5.42
N GLY A 22 -7.67 12.00 -6.44
CA GLY A 22 -8.14 11.70 -7.80
C GLY A 22 -7.40 10.50 -8.40
N GLY A 23 -6.07 10.46 -8.27
CA GLY A 23 -5.25 9.34 -8.71
C GLY A 23 -5.62 8.04 -8.01
N PHE A 24 -5.85 8.08 -6.69
CA PHE A 24 -6.33 6.92 -5.94
C PHE A 24 -7.65 6.39 -6.49
N LEU A 25 -8.65 7.26 -6.71
CA LEU A 25 -9.95 6.86 -7.26
C LEU A 25 -9.85 6.31 -8.68
N ILE A 26 -9.02 6.92 -9.53
CA ILE A 26 -8.74 6.43 -10.89
C ILE A 26 -8.13 5.04 -10.81
N ILE A 27 -7.13 4.82 -9.94
CA ILE A 27 -6.48 3.52 -9.78
C ILE A 27 -7.47 2.47 -9.30
N VAL A 28 -8.33 2.78 -8.32
CA VAL A 28 -9.42 1.87 -7.90
C VAL A 28 -10.30 1.52 -9.10
N GLY A 29 -10.78 2.52 -9.84
CA GLY A 29 -11.63 2.31 -11.01
C GLY A 29 -10.96 1.48 -12.10
N VAL A 30 -9.68 1.72 -12.37
CA VAL A 30 -8.89 0.98 -13.36
C VAL A 30 -8.68 -0.47 -12.92
N VAL A 31 -8.28 -0.71 -11.68
CA VAL A 31 -8.07 -2.08 -11.18
C VAL A 31 -9.38 -2.87 -11.20
N PHE A 32 -10.49 -2.28 -10.76
CA PHE A 32 -11.80 -2.93 -10.79
C PHE A 32 -12.33 -3.12 -12.22
N GLY A 33 -12.13 -2.13 -13.09
CA GLY A 33 -12.59 -2.18 -14.48
C GLY A 33 -11.78 -3.13 -15.36
N LEU A 34 -10.48 -3.29 -15.11
CA LEU A 34 -9.60 -4.17 -15.85
C LEU A 34 -9.48 -5.58 -15.27
N THR A 35 -10.07 -5.85 -14.10
CA THR A 35 -10.09 -7.19 -13.51
C THR A 35 -11.47 -7.82 -13.68
N PRO A 36 -11.65 -8.73 -14.67
CA PRO A 36 -12.95 -9.32 -14.96
C PRO A 36 -13.48 -10.10 -13.76
N GLY A 37 -14.73 -9.86 -13.38
CA GLY A 37 -15.38 -10.60 -12.30
C GLY A 37 -14.74 -10.40 -10.92
N ILE A 38 -14.02 -9.31 -10.67
CA ILE A 38 -13.37 -9.09 -9.37
C ILE A 38 -14.36 -9.16 -8.20
N GLY A 39 -15.60 -8.71 -8.39
CA GLY A 39 -16.64 -8.80 -7.36
C GLY A 39 -16.99 -10.26 -6.99
N SER A 40 -17.18 -11.13 -7.99
CA SER A 40 -17.44 -12.55 -7.75
C SER A 40 -16.19 -13.27 -7.23
N ALA A 41 -15.00 -12.91 -7.70
CA ALA A 41 -13.74 -13.47 -7.22
C ALA A 41 -13.50 -13.13 -5.73
N ILE A 42 -13.77 -11.89 -5.31
CA ILE A 42 -13.71 -11.48 -3.90
C ILE A 42 -14.73 -12.26 -3.07
N GLY A 43 -15.98 -12.36 -3.55
CA GLY A 43 -17.01 -13.16 -2.87
C GLY A 43 -16.59 -14.62 -2.73
N GLY A 44 -16.00 -15.19 -3.78
CA GLY A 44 -15.42 -16.53 -3.81
C GLY A 44 -14.34 -16.71 -2.75
N LEU A 45 -13.38 -15.77 -2.65
CA LEU A 45 -12.33 -15.80 -1.63
C LEU A 45 -12.91 -15.84 -0.22
N PHE A 46 -13.85 -14.94 0.10
CA PHE A 46 -14.45 -14.90 1.44
C PHE A 46 -15.30 -16.14 1.75
N SER A 47 -15.96 -16.72 0.75
CA SER A 47 -16.72 -17.97 0.92
C SER A 47 -15.83 -19.20 1.10
N ASP A 48 -14.60 -19.16 0.60
CA ASP A 48 -13.61 -20.24 0.69
C ASP A 48 -12.73 -20.15 1.96
N LEU A 49 -12.91 -19.11 2.78
CA LEU A 49 -12.19 -18.98 4.04
C LEU A 49 -12.63 -20.08 5.01
N THR A 50 -11.67 -20.90 5.40
CA THR A 50 -11.83 -21.97 6.37
C THR A 50 -10.87 -21.78 7.54
N GLY A 51 -11.17 -22.40 8.68
CA GLY A 51 -10.27 -22.40 9.82
C GLY A 51 -9.11 -23.35 9.58
N VAL A 52 -7.92 -22.82 9.31
CA VAL A 52 -6.71 -23.61 9.13
C VAL A 52 -5.89 -23.58 10.42
N THR A 53 -5.49 -24.75 10.89
CA THR A 53 -4.67 -24.90 12.08
C THR A 53 -3.22 -24.54 11.77
N TYR A 54 -2.72 -23.49 12.40
CA TYR A 54 -1.34 -23.04 12.29
C TYR A 54 -0.56 -23.35 13.58
N PRO A 55 0.66 -23.90 13.50
CA PRO A 55 1.49 -24.16 14.67
C PRO A 55 1.98 -22.83 15.27
N GLY A 56 1.56 -22.55 16.51
CA GLY A 56 2.00 -21.42 17.30
C GLY A 56 3.03 -21.80 18.36
N VAL A 57 3.54 -20.79 19.09
CA VAL A 57 4.59 -20.96 20.12
C VAL A 57 4.11 -21.79 21.32
N TYR A 58 2.82 -21.72 21.66
CA TYR A 58 2.22 -22.41 22.81
C TYR A 58 1.05 -23.34 22.42
N GLY A 59 1.15 -23.98 21.25
CA GLY A 59 0.12 -24.91 20.74
C GLY A 59 -0.38 -24.51 19.36
N THR A 60 -1.56 -25.00 18.97
CA THR A 60 -2.15 -24.72 17.66
C THR A 60 -3.17 -23.59 17.72
N ILE A 61 -3.10 -22.64 16.79
CA ILE A 61 -4.08 -21.55 16.64
C ILE A 61 -4.84 -21.78 15.34
N MET A 62 -6.18 -21.68 15.36
CA MET A 62 -6.98 -21.67 14.14
C MET A 62 -7.05 -20.25 13.59
N LEU A 63 -6.62 -20.08 12.35
CA LEU A 63 -6.66 -18.80 11.63
C LEU A 63 -7.42 -18.97 10.31
N PRO A 64 -8.18 -17.95 9.88
CA PRO A 64 -8.88 -18.02 8.59
C PRO A 64 -7.89 -18.00 7.43
N ALA A 65 -7.98 -18.99 6.56
CA ALA A 65 -7.26 -19.04 5.30
C ALA A 65 -8.13 -19.69 4.21
N PRO A 66 -7.94 -19.31 2.94
CA PRO A 66 -8.67 -19.95 1.84
C PRO A 66 -8.30 -21.44 1.78
N ALA A 67 -9.30 -22.31 1.63
CA ALA A 67 -9.07 -23.75 1.52
C ALA A 67 -8.23 -24.09 0.28
N ASN A 68 -8.42 -23.35 -0.81
CA ASN A 68 -7.56 -23.42 -2.00
C ASN A 68 -7.01 -22.04 -2.38
N PRO A 69 -5.87 -21.62 -1.82
CA PRO A 69 -5.29 -20.30 -2.13
C PRO A 69 -4.96 -20.12 -3.62
N ALA A 70 -4.62 -21.20 -4.34
CA ALA A 70 -4.32 -21.13 -5.76
C ALA A 70 -5.54 -20.78 -6.62
N ALA A 71 -6.76 -21.03 -6.14
CA ALA A 71 -7.99 -20.69 -6.85
C ALA A 71 -8.30 -19.18 -6.85
N HIS A 72 -7.68 -18.40 -5.96
CA HIS A 72 -7.99 -16.98 -5.76
C HIS A 72 -6.92 -16.04 -6.34
N GLN A 73 -6.12 -16.53 -7.31
CA GLN A 73 -5.08 -15.72 -7.95
C GLN A 73 -5.61 -14.43 -8.56
N THR A 74 -6.82 -14.41 -9.11
CA THR A 74 -7.44 -13.19 -9.65
C THR A 74 -7.50 -12.07 -8.60
N VAL A 75 -7.89 -12.39 -7.36
CA VAL A 75 -7.96 -11.41 -6.27
C VAL A 75 -6.56 -10.95 -5.87
N TYR A 76 -5.63 -11.89 -5.75
CA TYR A 76 -4.25 -11.60 -5.36
C TYR A 76 -3.53 -10.73 -6.40
N GLN A 77 -3.79 -10.97 -7.68
CA GLN A 77 -3.25 -10.17 -8.78
C GLN A 77 -3.85 -8.77 -8.77
N ALA A 78 -5.14 -8.63 -8.48
CA ALA A 78 -5.77 -7.32 -8.30
C ALA A 78 -5.14 -6.54 -7.13
N VAL A 79 -4.88 -7.20 -6.00
CA VAL A 79 -4.19 -6.60 -4.85
C VAL A 79 -2.77 -6.15 -5.23
N PHE A 80 -2.02 -7.00 -5.92
CA PHE A 80 -0.68 -6.66 -6.41
C PHE A 80 -0.71 -5.43 -7.33
N ASN A 81 -1.54 -5.47 -8.38
CA ASN A 81 -1.67 -4.37 -9.35
C ASN A 81 -2.10 -3.07 -8.68
N PHE A 82 -3.02 -3.14 -7.71
CA PHE A 82 -3.46 -1.99 -6.93
C PHE A 82 -2.31 -1.38 -6.12
N MET A 83 -1.63 -2.19 -5.31
CA MET A 83 -0.51 -1.72 -4.50
C MET A 83 0.61 -1.13 -5.36
N LEU A 84 0.92 -1.78 -6.49
CA LEU A 84 1.94 -1.31 -7.42
C LEU A 84 1.55 0.03 -8.06
N ALA A 85 0.31 0.16 -8.53
CA ALA A 85 -0.20 1.38 -9.14
C ALA A 85 -0.20 2.55 -8.15
N ILE A 86 -0.60 2.33 -6.89
CA ILE A 86 -0.49 3.36 -5.85
C ILE A 86 0.98 3.70 -5.57
N GLY A 87 1.88 2.71 -5.55
CA GLY A 87 3.32 2.95 -5.45
C GLY A 87 3.83 3.89 -6.55
N VAL A 88 3.41 3.66 -7.81
CA VAL A 88 3.75 4.56 -8.93
C VAL A 88 3.17 5.96 -8.72
N LEU A 89 1.93 6.09 -8.26
CA LEU A 89 1.33 7.38 -7.94
C LEU A 89 2.12 8.13 -6.86
N GLU A 90 2.59 7.44 -5.81
CA GLU A 90 3.41 8.06 -4.77
C GLU A 90 4.77 8.53 -5.30
N ILE A 91 5.36 7.87 -6.30
CA ILE A 91 6.56 8.38 -6.99
C ILE A 91 6.26 9.72 -7.68
N VAL A 92 5.13 9.80 -8.40
CA VAL A 92 4.70 11.03 -9.07
C VAL A 92 4.43 12.14 -8.06
N ILE A 93 3.75 11.83 -6.95
CA ILE A 93 3.49 12.78 -5.86
C ILE A 93 4.80 13.25 -5.22
N LEU A 94 5.75 12.34 -5.00
CA LEU A 94 7.05 12.69 -4.43
C LEU A 94 7.81 13.65 -5.35
N ALA A 95 7.85 13.36 -6.65
CA ALA A 95 8.47 14.24 -7.64
C ALA A 95 7.81 15.63 -7.63
N ALA A 96 6.47 15.70 -7.63
CA ALA A 96 5.74 16.96 -7.54
C ALA A 96 6.05 17.74 -6.25
N ARG A 97 6.13 17.04 -5.11
CA ARG A 97 6.49 17.66 -3.81
C ARG A 97 7.90 18.22 -3.80
N LEU A 98 8.86 17.54 -4.44
CA LEU A 98 10.23 18.02 -4.56
C LEU A 98 10.32 19.26 -5.46
N LEU A 99 9.59 19.27 -6.60
CA LEU A 99 9.56 20.42 -7.52
C LEU A 99 9.00 21.69 -6.86
N VAL A 100 7.95 21.56 -6.03
CA VAL A 100 7.33 22.70 -5.35
C VAL A 100 8.00 23.05 -4.01
N ARG A 101 9.08 22.34 -3.64
CA ARG A 101 9.78 22.51 -2.35
C ARG A 101 8.82 22.38 -1.16
N SER A 102 8.00 21.33 -1.19
CA SER A 102 7.06 20.96 -0.13
C SER A 102 7.77 20.81 1.21
N PRO A 103 7.10 21.08 2.35
CA PRO A 103 7.70 20.88 3.67
C PRO A 103 8.23 19.46 3.84
N VAL A 104 9.41 19.32 4.47
CA VAL A 104 10.06 18.00 4.64
C VAL A 104 9.19 17.00 5.39
N LYS A 105 8.33 17.47 6.30
CA LYS A 105 7.32 16.62 6.94
C LYS A 105 6.48 15.85 5.91
N ARG A 106 6.00 16.54 4.86
CA ARG A 106 5.18 15.99 3.78
C ARG A 106 6.00 15.08 2.86
N ILE A 107 7.23 15.45 2.54
CA ILE A 107 8.14 14.61 1.74
C ILE A 107 8.42 13.29 2.48
N ALA A 108 8.74 13.36 3.78
CA ALA A 108 8.98 12.18 4.61
C ALA A 108 7.77 11.24 4.63
N GLU A 109 6.56 11.79 4.80
CA GLU A 109 5.30 11.02 4.73
C GLU A 109 5.15 10.29 3.40
N THR A 110 5.36 10.99 2.27
CA THR A 110 5.29 10.39 0.93
C THR A 110 6.33 9.28 0.74
N VAL A 111 7.56 9.45 1.22
CA VAL A 111 8.60 8.40 1.14
C VAL A 111 8.20 7.17 1.96
N GLY A 112 7.66 7.36 3.17
CA GLY A 112 7.15 6.24 3.96
C GLY A 112 5.98 5.54 3.28
N ASN A 113 5.02 6.29 2.73
CA ASN A 113 3.91 5.72 1.96
C ASN A 113 4.41 4.94 0.75
N LEU A 114 5.42 5.45 0.04
CA LEU A 114 6.01 4.77 -1.10
C LEU A 114 6.58 3.40 -0.70
N ILE A 115 7.30 3.32 0.42
CA ILE A 115 7.83 2.06 0.95
C ILE A 115 6.69 1.10 1.30
N TRP A 116 5.64 1.60 1.95
CA TRP A 116 4.46 0.80 2.27
C TRP A 116 3.82 0.19 1.02
N TRP A 117 3.53 1.00 -0.01
CA TRP A 117 2.83 0.56 -1.20
C TRP A 117 3.67 -0.34 -2.11
N VAL A 118 4.92 0.06 -2.38
CA VAL A 118 5.84 -0.74 -3.21
C VAL A 118 6.25 -2.02 -2.49
N GLY A 119 6.59 -1.94 -1.20
CA GLY A 119 6.90 -3.10 -0.38
C GLY A 119 5.70 -4.04 -0.28
N GLY A 120 4.50 -3.50 -0.10
CA GLY A 120 3.25 -4.26 -0.10
C GLY A 120 3.02 -4.97 -1.44
N ALA A 121 3.27 -4.30 -2.56
CA ALA A 121 3.20 -4.92 -3.89
C ALA A 121 4.18 -6.10 -4.02
N VAL A 122 5.43 -5.91 -3.59
CA VAL A 122 6.42 -7.01 -3.57
C VAL A 122 5.94 -8.16 -2.68
N ALA A 123 5.40 -7.87 -1.49
CA ALA A 123 4.85 -8.90 -0.60
C ALA A 123 3.66 -9.64 -1.23
N ALA A 124 2.73 -8.93 -1.89
CA ALA A 124 1.61 -9.54 -2.59
C ALA A 124 2.08 -10.44 -3.73
N TYR A 125 3.07 -9.98 -4.51
CA TYR A 125 3.66 -10.77 -5.59
C TYR A 125 4.38 -12.02 -5.07
N VAL A 126 5.21 -11.89 -4.03
CA VAL A 126 6.01 -13.01 -3.53
C VAL A 126 5.16 -14.02 -2.75
N TYR A 127 4.22 -13.55 -1.92
CA TYR A 127 3.52 -14.40 -0.97
C TYR A 127 2.10 -14.77 -1.39
N LEU A 128 1.29 -13.83 -1.90
CA LEU A 128 -0.07 -14.15 -2.32
C LEU A 128 -0.09 -14.89 -3.66
N MET A 129 0.68 -14.41 -4.66
CA MET A 129 0.72 -15.09 -5.96
C MET A 129 1.36 -16.48 -5.91
N ALA A 130 2.10 -16.82 -4.84
CA ALA A 130 2.57 -18.18 -4.63
C ALA A 130 1.41 -19.19 -4.55
N GLY A 131 0.18 -18.76 -4.20
CA GLY A 131 -0.99 -19.63 -4.16
C GLY A 131 -0.89 -20.73 -3.10
N THR A 132 -0.13 -20.49 -2.03
CA THR A 132 0.06 -21.45 -0.94
C THR A 132 -0.48 -20.92 0.40
N ILE A 133 -0.82 -21.83 1.30
CA ILE A 133 -1.22 -21.50 2.68
C ILE A 133 -0.09 -20.77 3.43
N SER A 134 1.15 -21.22 3.23
CA SER A 134 2.32 -20.56 3.83
C SER A 134 2.48 -19.13 3.31
N GLY A 135 2.30 -18.91 2.01
CA GLY A 135 2.30 -17.57 1.40
C GLY A 135 1.21 -16.67 2.01
N TRP A 136 -0.03 -17.16 2.10
CA TRP A 136 -1.12 -16.43 2.77
C TRP A 136 -0.75 -15.98 4.19
N PHE A 137 -0.24 -16.89 5.02
CA PHE A 137 0.14 -16.56 6.39
C PHE A 137 1.40 -15.70 6.51
N THR A 138 2.29 -15.72 5.52
CA THR A 138 3.51 -14.88 5.52
C THR A 138 3.22 -13.46 5.04
N PHE A 139 2.22 -13.28 4.17
CA PHE A 139 1.84 -11.98 3.64
C PHE A 139 1.42 -10.99 4.75
N TRP A 140 0.54 -11.40 5.68
CA TRP A 140 -0.01 -10.50 6.69
C TRP A 140 1.03 -9.96 7.69
N PRO A 141 1.92 -10.79 8.28
CA PRO A 141 3.01 -10.29 9.12
C PRO A 141 3.98 -9.41 8.34
N MET A 142 4.24 -9.71 7.07
CA MET A 142 5.11 -8.86 6.25
C MET A 142 4.53 -7.47 6.04
N LEU A 143 3.21 -7.31 5.92
CA LEU A 143 2.60 -5.99 5.96
C LEU A 143 2.88 -5.28 7.30
N ILE A 144 2.74 -5.96 8.44
CA ILE A 144 3.04 -5.35 9.75
C ILE A 144 4.51 -4.87 9.82
N VAL A 145 5.46 -5.68 9.34
CA VAL A 145 6.87 -5.31 9.26
C VAL A 145 7.06 -4.07 8.37
N LEU A 146 6.45 -4.05 7.18
CA LEU A 146 6.54 -2.92 6.26
C LEU A 146 5.94 -1.64 6.82
N ALA A 147 4.85 -1.72 7.59
CA ALA A 147 4.31 -0.57 8.31
C ALA A 147 5.35 -0.01 9.29
N GLY A 148 6.01 -0.89 10.06
CA GLY A 148 7.09 -0.50 10.96
C GLY A 148 8.26 0.17 10.23
N VAL A 149 8.75 -0.43 9.15
CA VAL A 149 9.82 0.13 8.31
C VAL A 149 9.42 1.51 7.76
N SER A 150 8.19 1.65 7.27
CA SER A 150 7.67 2.91 6.73
C SER A 150 7.68 4.03 7.77
N LEU A 151 7.25 3.73 9.00
CA LEU A 151 7.28 4.69 10.12
C LEU A 151 8.70 5.05 10.54
N ILE A 152 9.61 4.07 10.58
CA ILE A 152 11.03 4.31 10.90
C ILE A 152 11.65 5.25 9.87
N VAL A 153 11.44 4.99 8.57
CA VAL A 153 11.98 5.85 7.51
C VAL A 153 11.43 7.27 7.59
N GLN A 154 10.13 7.44 7.83
CA GLN A 154 9.54 8.77 8.07
C GLN A 154 10.21 9.49 9.25
N GLY A 155 10.45 8.77 10.35
CA GLY A 155 11.12 9.29 11.53
C GLY A 155 12.55 9.73 11.25
N VAL A 156 13.34 8.88 10.59
CA VAL A 156 14.74 9.16 10.23
C VAL A 156 14.86 10.41 9.36
N ILE A 157 14.06 10.52 8.29
CA ILE A 157 14.10 11.68 7.39
C ILE A 157 13.83 12.98 8.16
N ARG A 158 12.81 12.98 9.03
CA ARG A 158 12.44 14.15 9.84
C ARG A 158 13.54 14.53 10.82
N ILE A 159 14.21 13.55 11.45
CA ILE A 159 15.29 13.80 12.40
C ILE A 159 16.52 14.36 11.70
N VAL A 160 16.93 13.76 10.58
CA VAL A 160 18.10 14.21 9.81
C VAL A 160 17.90 15.64 9.34
N TYR A 161 16.72 15.97 8.80
CA TYR A 161 16.45 17.32 8.34
C TYR A 161 16.33 18.35 9.46
N ARG A 162 15.88 17.98 10.65
CA ARG A 162 15.86 18.91 11.80
C ARG A 162 17.27 19.29 12.28
N ARG A 163 18.28 18.46 11.99
CA ARG A 163 19.67 18.68 12.38
C ARG A 163 20.50 19.45 11.34
N LEU A 164 19.98 19.62 10.12
CA LEU A 164 20.59 20.40 9.03
C LEU A 164 20.02 21.81 9.02
#